data_AF-A0A0E3ZTC6-F1
#
_entry.id   AF-A0A0E3ZTC6-F1
#
_cell.length_a   1.000
_cell.length_b   1.000
_cell.length_c   1.000
_cell.angle_alpha   90.00
_cell.angle_beta   90.00
_cell.angle_gamma   90.00
#
_symmetry.space_group_name_H-M   'P 1'
#
loop_
_entity.id
_entity.type
_entity.pdbx_description
1 polymer ?
#
loop_
_entity_poly.entity_id
_entity_poly.type
_entity_poly.pdbx_seq_one_letter_code
_entity_poly.pdbx_strand_id
1 'polypeptide(L)'
;MANYTLGRSRAALRTGLFHLSFNRLSILMGLLLIAPFTQLILWVSAGATPERQLANAPVLFNVLSVPAVAGFVPFLAKRLEHGLPDRAEPATAITE
;
A
#
# COMPACT_ATOMS: atom_id res chain seq x y z
N MET A 1 11.96 -14.63 -29.91
CA MET A 1 12.03 -14.91 -28.47
C MET A 1 11.31 -13.81 -27.73
N ALA A 2 10.19 -14.12 -27.06
CA ALA A 2 9.37 -13.13 -26.37
C ALA A 2 9.99 -12.76 -25.02
N ASN A 3 10.44 -11.51 -24.89
CA ASN A 3 10.88 -10.95 -23.62
C ASN A 3 9.63 -10.59 -22.79
N TYR A 4 9.06 -11.54 -22.07
CA TYR A 4 8.03 -11.25 -21.06
C TYR A 4 8.68 -10.59 -19.85
N THR A 5 8.95 -9.28 -19.93
CA THR A 5 9.32 -8.49 -18.75
C THR A 5 8.07 -8.21 -17.92
N LEU A 6 7.57 -9.23 -17.23
CA LEU A 6 6.48 -9.13 -16.27
C LEU A 6 6.95 -8.21 -15.12
N GLY A 7 6.53 -6.93 -15.15
CA GLY A 7 6.81 -5.96 -14.07
C GLY A 7 7.75 -4.80 -14.38
N ARG A 8 8.14 -4.55 -15.64
CA ARG A 8 9.01 -3.40 -16.00
C ARG A 8 8.27 -2.19 -16.56
N SER A 9 6.94 -2.16 -16.54
CA SER A 9 6.21 -0.92 -16.85
C SER A 9 6.32 0.05 -15.66
N ARG A 10 6.49 1.35 -15.93
CA ARG A 10 6.49 2.39 -14.88
C ARG A 10 5.19 2.37 -14.08
N ALA A 11 4.08 1.98 -14.71
CA ALA A 11 2.79 1.75 -14.05
C ALA A 11 2.88 0.67 -12.96
N ALA A 12 3.45 -0.51 -13.27
CA ALA A 12 3.61 -1.58 -12.27
C ALA A 12 4.50 -1.14 -11.10
N LEU A 13 5.59 -0.42 -11.40
CA LEU A 13 6.48 0.13 -10.38
C LEU A 13 5.79 1.21 -9.54
N ARG A 14 5.02 2.11 -10.14
CA ARG A 14 4.25 3.16 -9.45
C ARG A 14 3.23 2.53 -8.49
N THR A 15 2.51 1.50 -8.94
CA THR A 15 1.57 0.74 -8.10
C THR A 15 2.29 0.05 -6.94
N GLY A 16 3.43 -0.60 -7.18
CA GLY A 16 4.22 -1.23 -6.13
C GLY A 16 4.73 -0.22 -5.08
N LEU A 17 5.24 0.93 -5.53
CA LEU A 17 5.73 1.98 -4.64
C LEU A 17 4.60 2.65 -3.85
N PHE A 18 3.41 2.76 -4.45
CA PHE A 18 2.20 3.20 -3.76
C PHE A 18 1.86 2.24 -2.60
N HIS A 19 1.80 0.93 -2.86
CA HIS A 19 1.50 -0.08 -1.84
C HIS A 19 2.55 -0.10 -0.73
N LEU A 20 3.85 -0.03 -1.07
CA LEU A 20 4.93 0.03 -0.09
C LEU A 20 4.82 1.27 0.81
N SER A 21 4.55 2.43 0.21
CA SER A 21 4.43 3.70 0.93
C SER A 21 3.19 3.72 1.82
N PHE A 22 2.06 3.21 1.31
CA PHE A 22 0.84 3.00 2.08
C PHE A 22 1.11 2.12 3.30
N ASN A 23 1.68 0.93 3.12
CA ASN A 23 1.98 0.01 4.22
C ASN A 23 2.94 0.62 5.25
N ARG A 24 3.95 1.36 4.80
CA ARG A 24 4.88 2.06 5.70
C ARG A 24 4.15 3.07 6.58
N LEU A 25 3.30 3.91 5.99
CA LEU A 25 2.54 4.92 6.73
C LEU A 25 1.58 4.27 7.72
N SER A 26 0.89 3.20 7.28
CA SER A 26 0.00 2.41 8.14
C SER A 26 0.75 1.83 9.34
N ILE A 27 1.95 1.29 9.15
CA ILE A 27 2.75 0.72 10.25
C ILE A 27 3.19 1.81 11.22
N LEU A 28 3.64 2.96 10.72
CA LEU A 28 4.01 4.09 11.59
C LEU A 28 2.81 4.56 12.42
N MET A 29 1.63 4.65 11.81
CA MET A 29 0.39 4.99 12.52
C MET A 29 -0.01 3.92 13.54
N GLY A 30 0.09 2.65 13.18
CA GLY A 30 -0.20 1.52 14.06
C GLY A 30 0.74 1.44 15.26
N LEU A 31 2.03 1.74 15.07
CA LEU A 31 3.00 1.83 16.16
C LEU A 31 2.69 2.99 17.10
N LEU A 32 2.32 4.15 16.55
CA LEU A 32 1.89 5.30 17.35
C LEU A 32 0.63 5.00 18.17
N LEU A 33 -0.29 4.22 17.61
CA LEU A 33 -1.58 3.85 18.20
C LEU A 33 -1.60 2.43 18.76
N ILE A 34 -0.44 1.87 19.14
CA ILE A 34 -0.35 0.44 19.46
C ILE A 34 -1.26 0.05 20.63
N ALA A 35 -1.31 0.88 21.68
CA ALA A 35 -2.16 0.63 22.86
C ALA A 35 -3.67 0.64 22.54
N PRO A 36 -4.25 1.69 21.94
CA PRO A 36 -5.66 1.67 21.56
C PRO A 36 -5.96 0.62 20.49
N PHE A 37 -5.02 0.31 19.59
CA PHE A 37 -5.17 -0.76 18.62
C PHE A 37 -5.26 -2.15 19.27
N THR A 38 -4.40 -2.44 20.25
CA THR A 38 -4.49 -3.69 21.03
C THR A 38 -5.82 -3.80 21.78
N GLN A 39 -6.29 -2.71 22.40
CA GLN A 39 -7.60 -2.70 23.07
C GLN A 39 -8.75 -2.99 22.09
N LEU A 40 -8.69 -2.42 20.89
CA LEU A 40 -9.66 -2.68 19.84
C LEU A 40 -9.68 -4.15 19.42
N ILE A 41 -8.50 -4.79 19.26
CA ILE A 41 -8.42 -6.22 18.94
C ILE A 41 -9.10 -7.06 20.02
N LEU A 42 -8.82 -6.78 21.30
CA LEU A 42 -9.41 -7.50 22.43
C LEU A 42 -10.93 -7.30 22.49
N TRP A 43 -11.41 -6.10 22.17
CA TRP A 43 -12.83 -5.78 22.15
C TRP A 43 -13.57 -6.44 20.98
N VAL A 44 -13.06 -6.32 19.75
CA VAL A 44 -13.65 -6.94 18.55
C VAL A 44 -13.61 -8.47 18.63
N SER A 45 -12.56 -9.02 19.24
CA SER A 45 -12.33 -10.46 19.37
C SER A 45 -12.75 -11.00 20.74
N ALA A 46 -13.67 -10.32 21.44
CA ALA A 46 -14.13 -10.73 22.76
C ALA A 46 -14.66 -12.18 22.75
N GLY A 47 -14.18 -12.99 23.70
CA GLY A 47 -14.54 -14.42 23.80
C GLY A 47 -13.81 -15.34 22.81
N ALA A 48 -12.96 -14.81 21.92
CA ALA A 48 -12.11 -15.62 21.06
C ALA A 48 -10.84 -16.09 21.79
N THR A 49 -10.29 -17.23 21.38
CA THR A 49 -9.00 -17.72 21.90
C THR A 49 -7.86 -16.75 21.53
N PRO A 50 -6.76 -16.72 22.29
CA PRO A 50 -5.62 -15.84 22.00
C PRO A 50 -5.08 -15.98 20.56
N GLU A 51 -5.10 -17.19 20.00
CA GLU A 51 -4.67 -17.47 18.62
C GLU A 51 -5.58 -16.77 17.61
N ARG A 52 -6.90 -16.77 17.86
CA ARG A 52 -7.87 -16.07 17.01
C ARG A 52 -7.76 -14.55 17.15
N GLN A 53 -7.48 -14.05 18.35
CA GLN A 53 -7.23 -12.62 18.56
C GLN A 53 -5.99 -12.16 17.76
N LEU A 54 -4.92 -12.96 17.78
CA LEU A 54 -3.71 -12.71 17.00
C LEU A 54 -3.96 -12.82 15.49
N ALA A 55 -4.80 -13.76 15.05
CA ALA A 55 -5.18 -13.89 13.64
C ALA A 55 -6.06 -12.73 13.13
N ASN A 56 -6.90 -12.16 14.01
CA ASN A 56 -7.75 -11.01 13.67
C ASN A 56 -6.97 -9.70 13.59
N ALA A 57 -5.85 -9.57 14.32
CA ALA A 57 -5.09 -8.33 14.41
C ALA A 57 -4.58 -7.81 13.04
N PRO A 58 -3.90 -8.60 12.18
CA PRO A 58 -3.48 -8.13 10.87
C PRO A 58 -4.63 -7.75 9.93
N VAL A 59 -5.78 -8.43 10.05
CA VAL A 59 -6.98 -8.13 9.25
C VAL A 59 -7.54 -6.77 9.65
N LEU A 60 -7.74 -6.55 10.96
CA LEU A 60 -8.18 -5.26 11.50
C LEU A 60 -7.21 -4.15 11.14
N PHE A 61 -5.90 -4.38 11.26
CA PHE A 61 -4.89 -3.41 10.87
C PHE A 61 -5.05 -2.98 9.41
N ASN A 62 -5.15 -3.93 8.48
CA ASN A 62 -5.29 -3.62 7.06
C ASN A 62 -6.59 -2.86 6.76
N VAL A 63 -7.72 -3.30 7.33
CA VAL A 63 -9.03 -2.66 7.12
C VAL A 63 -9.05 -1.23 7.66
N LEU A 64 -8.53 -1.01 8.87
CA LEU A 64 -8.54 0.30 9.52
C LEU A 64 -7.51 1.26 8.91
N SER A 65 -6.42 0.72 8.37
CA SER A 65 -5.37 1.55 7.78
C SER A 65 -5.85 2.32 6.56
N VAL A 66 -6.74 1.74 5.74
CA VAL A 66 -7.29 2.37 4.53
C VAL A 66 -7.92 3.73 4.84
N PRO A 67 -8.97 3.85 5.67
CA PRO A 67 -9.56 5.15 6.00
C PRO A 67 -8.60 6.04 6.80
N ALA A 68 -7.73 5.46 7.65
CA ALA A 68 -6.76 6.23 8.43
C ALA A 68 -5.74 7.00 7.58
N VAL A 69 -5.37 6.45 6.41
CA VAL A 69 -4.39 7.07 5.51
C VAL A 69 -4.98 7.51 4.17
N ALA A 70 -6.29 7.35 3.96
CA ALA A 70 -6.99 7.71 2.71
C ALA A 70 -6.73 9.17 2.29
N GLY A 71 -6.71 10.11 3.24
CA GLY A 71 -6.41 11.51 2.98
C GLY A 71 -5.00 11.76 2.42
N PHE A 72 -4.05 10.85 2.65
CA PHE A 72 -2.68 10.94 2.14
C PHE A 72 -2.50 10.32 0.74
N VAL A 73 -3.49 9.57 0.24
CA VAL A 73 -3.47 8.97 -1.09
C VAL A 73 -3.18 9.97 -2.22
N PRO A 74 -3.88 11.12 -2.33
CA PRO A 74 -3.59 12.09 -3.40
C PRO A 74 -2.18 12.68 -3.30
N PHE A 75 -1.67 12.85 -2.07
CA PHE A 75 -0.30 13.30 -1.87
C PHE A 75 0.71 12.25 -2.36
N LEU A 76 0.54 10.98 -1.98
CA LEU A 76 1.38 9.88 -2.43
C LEU A 76 1.37 9.74 -3.95
N ALA A 77 0.19 9.77 -4.57
CA ALA A 77 0.04 9.67 -6.02
C ALA A 77 0.83 10.77 -6.75
N LYS A 78 0.65 12.04 -6.35
CA LYS A 78 1.39 13.17 -6.92
C LYS A 78 2.90 13.02 -6.76
N ARG A 79 3.38 12.59 -5.58
CA ARG A 79 4.82 12.41 -5.32
C ARG A 79 5.41 11.32 -6.22
N LEU A 80 4.67 10.24 -6.44
CA LEU A 80 5.10 9.14 -7.30
C LEU A 80 5.07 9.50 -8.78
N GLU A 81 4.09 10.28 -9.24
CA GLU A 81 4.04 10.79 -10.62
C GLU A 81 5.21 11.71 -10.93
N HIS A 82 5.57 12.61 -10.01
CA HIS A 82 6.74 13.48 -10.18
C HIS A 82 8.07 12.70 -10.12
N GLY A 83 8.17 11.67 -9.27
CA GLY A 83 9.39 10.87 -9.15
C GLY A 83 9.57 9.84 -10.28
N LEU A 84 8.47 9.34 -10.84
CA LEU A 84 8.44 8.39 -11.95
C LEU A 84 7.49 8.89 -13.06
N PRO A 85 7.86 9.96 -13.79
CA PRO A 85 7.08 10.42 -14.92
C PRO A 85 7.02 9.35 -16.01
N ASP A 86 5.92 9.30 -16.75
CA ASP A 86 5.79 8.38 -17.87
C ASP A 86 6.78 8.79 -18.97
N ARG A 87 7.44 7.80 -19.59
CA ARG A 87 8.33 8.08 -20.72
C ARG A 87 7.44 8.21 -21.95
N ALA A 88 7.54 9.32 -22.68
CA ALA A 88 7.03 9.36 -24.04
C ALA A 88 7.69 8.21 -24.79
N GLU A 89 6.90 7.26 -25.30
CA GLU A 89 7.41 6.30 -26.26
C GLU A 89 8.01 7.12 -27.41
N PRO A 90 9.31 6.93 -27.74
CA PRO A 90 9.83 7.56 -28.94
C PRO A 90 8.98 7.00 -30.08
N ALA A 91 8.24 7.87 -30.76
CA ALA A 91 7.58 7.55 -32.00
C ALA A 91 8.65 6.94 -32.88
N THR A 92 8.59 5.61 -33.07
CA THR A 92 9.46 4.89 -33.96
C THR A 92 9.44 5.65 -35.27
N ALA A 93 10.57 6.24 -35.64
CA ALA A 93 10.75 6.91 -36.91
C ALA A 93 10.43 5.89 -38.00
N ILE A 94 9.20 5.93 -38.49
CA ILE A 94 8.80 5.25 -39.72
C ILE A 94 9.53 6.05 -40.81
N THR A 95 10.76 5.64 -41.09
CA THR A 95 11.49 6.14 -42.25
C THR A 95 11.11 5.19 -43.37
N GLU A 96 10.39 5.74 -44.36
CA GLU A 96 10.07 5.08 -45.63
C GLU A 96 11.32 4.70 -46.42
#